data_AF-A0A8T4JBS5-F1
#
_entry.id   AF-A0A8T4JBS5-F1
#
_cell.length_a   1.000
_cell.length_b   1.000
_cell.length_c   1.000
_cell.angle_alpha   90.00
_cell.angle_beta   90.00
_cell.angle_gamma   90.00
#
_symmetry.space_group_name_H-M   'P 1'
#
loop_
_entity.id
_entity.type
_entity.pdbx_description
1 polymer ?
#
loop_
_entity_poly.entity_id
_entity_poly.type
_entity_poly.pdbx_seq_one_letter_code
_entity_poly.pdbx_strand_id
1 'polypeptide(L)'
;MYDIVVGRNKQDTEKYGTEGTIYLGKHYVKMGRTTSLSNKVYMDMVRAHVVFICGKRGGGKSYTMGVVAEGMADLPKHIKQNLSIIMLDTMGIYWTMKYANLKDKKLLKEWGLEGKPLDVNIFTPTGFFNKFKDEGIPTDHAFAIRPSELNGSDWNMTFGLDSTSPEGVLIEGTIHDLSEEKDQDYSMEDIVARIRVAKGITETTRSAVLNHYRNADNWGLFSEEGTQLKDLAKAGQVTILDVSCYATEENGWNIKSLVIGLVAQKLFNQRMIARKDEEFQQVHEKTTLIESEEKQDYPLVWLVIDEAHEFMPLTGKT
;
A
#
# COMPACT_ATOMS: atom_id res chain seq x y z
N MET A 1 -3.69 -37.57 2.85
CA MET A 1 -4.13 -36.17 2.64
C MET A 1 -2.85 -35.41 2.32
N TYR A 2 -2.77 -34.70 1.19
CA TYR A 2 -1.59 -33.91 0.84
C TYR A 2 -1.97 -32.43 0.90
N ASP A 3 -1.03 -31.57 1.26
CA ASP A 3 -1.28 -30.14 1.33
C ASP A 3 -1.20 -29.53 -0.08
N ILE A 4 -2.13 -28.63 -0.40
CA ILE A 4 -2.16 -27.92 -1.68
C ILE A 4 -1.49 -26.57 -1.47
N VAL A 5 -0.47 -26.24 -2.27
CA VAL A 5 0.19 -24.93 -2.24
C VAL A 5 -0.13 -24.16 -3.52
N VAL A 6 -0.82 -23.03 -3.40
CA VAL A 6 -1.12 -22.12 -4.51
C VAL A 6 0.07 -21.18 -4.72
N GLY A 7 0.43 -20.92 -5.98
CA GLY A 7 1.53 -20.02 -6.34
C GLY A 7 2.92 -20.66 -6.36
N ARG A 8 3.04 -21.97 -6.11
CA ARG A 8 4.33 -22.67 -6.11
C ARG A 8 4.44 -23.67 -7.26
N ASN A 9 5.61 -23.70 -7.92
CA ASN A 9 5.92 -24.69 -8.95
C ASN A 9 6.36 -26.02 -8.31
N LYS A 10 6.47 -27.09 -9.12
CA LYS A 10 6.82 -28.43 -8.62
C LYS A 10 8.22 -28.49 -7.99
N GLN A 11 9.22 -27.83 -8.60
CA GLN A 11 10.59 -27.81 -8.09
C GLN A 11 10.69 -27.14 -6.72
N ASP A 12 10.05 -25.97 -6.57
CA ASP A 12 10.01 -25.24 -5.30
C ASP A 12 9.21 -26.01 -4.24
N THR A 13 8.16 -26.74 -4.64
CA THR A 13 7.39 -27.60 -3.73
C THR A 13 8.23 -28.77 -3.21
N GLU A 14 9.00 -29.42 -4.09
CA GLU A 14 9.91 -30.51 -3.70
C GLU A 14 11.05 -30.00 -2.80
N LYS A 15 11.54 -28.78 -3.04
CA LYS A 15 12.65 -28.20 -2.27
C LYS A 15 12.24 -27.65 -0.90
N TYR A 16 11.14 -26.89 -0.84
CA TYR A 16 10.77 -26.11 0.35
C TYR A 16 9.51 -26.64 1.06
N GLY A 17 8.80 -27.61 0.48
CA GLY A 17 7.56 -28.13 1.06
C GLY A 17 6.53 -27.02 1.29
N THR A 18 6.17 -26.79 2.56
CA THR A 18 5.26 -25.71 3.01
C THR A 18 5.98 -24.53 3.69
N GLU A 19 7.31 -24.52 3.72
CA GLU A 19 8.07 -23.39 4.24
C GLU A 19 7.78 -22.13 3.42
N GLY A 20 7.61 -20.98 4.07
CA GLY A 20 7.26 -19.72 3.41
C GLY A 20 5.85 -19.69 2.80
N THR A 21 4.95 -20.53 3.29
CA THR A 21 3.53 -20.53 2.88
C THR A 21 2.62 -20.18 4.05
N ILE A 22 1.47 -19.59 3.73
CA ILE A 22 0.43 -19.24 4.71
C ILE A 22 -0.80 -20.11 4.50
N TYR A 23 -1.49 -20.45 5.59
CA TYR A 23 -2.70 -21.26 5.52
C TYR A 23 -3.90 -20.39 5.10
N LEU A 24 -4.57 -20.75 4.00
CA LEU A 24 -5.77 -20.04 3.52
C LEU A 24 -7.07 -20.75 3.91
N GLY A 25 -7.05 -22.07 4.06
CA GLY A 25 -8.26 -22.84 4.36
C GLY A 25 -8.17 -24.31 3.94
N LYS A 26 -9.32 -24.90 3.61
CA LYS A 26 -9.43 -26.30 3.20
C LYS A 26 -10.14 -26.43 1.87
N HIS A 27 -9.68 -27.39 1.06
CA HIS A 27 -10.34 -27.81 -0.15
C HIS A 27 -11.66 -28.50 0.21
N TYR A 28 -12.77 -28.08 -0.42
CA TYR A 28 -14.05 -28.76 -0.32
C TYR A 28 -14.16 -29.81 -1.43
N VAL A 29 -14.51 -31.04 -1.07
CA VAL A 29 -14.75 -32.13 -2.04
C VAL A 29 -16.21 -32.53 -1.94
N LYS A 30 -16.91 -32.51 -3.09
CA LYS A 30 -18.30 -32.96 -3.18
C LYS A 30 -18.35 -34.40 -3.70
N MET A 31 -18.82 -35.31 -2.87
CA MET A 31 -19.08 -36.71 -3.25
C MET A 31 -20.59 -36.95 -3.26
N GLY A 32 -21.19 -36.89 -4.45
CA GLY A 32 -22.63 -36.99 -4.62
C GLY A 32 -23.38 -35.84 -3.93
N ARG A 33 -24.10 -36.16 -2.85
CA ARG A 33 -24.86 -35.19 -2.02
C ARG A 33 -24.07 -34.66 -0.82
N THR A 34 -22.93 -35.26 -0.49
CA THR A 34 -22.15 -34.92 0.71
C THR A 34 -20.97 -34.03 0.32
N THR A 35 -20.77 -32.97 1.09
CA THR A 35 -19.58 -32.11 0.96
C THR A 35 -18.69 -32.34 2.17
N SER A 36 -17.42 -32.64 1.96
CA SER A 36 -16.43 -32.79 3.02
C SER A 36 -15.26 -31.83 2.82
N LEU A 37 -14.74 -31.31 3.93
CA LEU A 37 -13.46 -30.61 3.93
C LEU A 37 -12.34 -31.64 3.90
N SER A 38 -11.40 -31.46 2.98
CA SER A 38 -10.32 -32.41 2.72
C SER A 38 -8.96 -31.73 2.98
N ASN A 39 -8.10 -31.68 1.97
CA ASN A 39 -6.75 -31.14 2.02
C ASN A 39 -6.71 -29.69 2.52
N LYS A 40 -5.66 -29.35 3.28
CA LYS A 40 -5.35 -27.95 3.59
C LYS A 40 -4.87 -27.25 2.33
N VAL A 41 -5.18 -25.97 2.23
CA VAL A 41 -4.78 -25.07 1.15
C VAL A 41 -3.91 -23.99 1.75
N TYR A 42 -2.71 -23.89 1.20
CA TYR A 42 -1.69 -22.93 1.53
C TYR A 42 -1.43 -22.01 0.33
N MET A 43 -0.84 -20.86 0.59
CA MET A 43 -0.41 -19.91 -0.41
C MET A 43 1.05 -19.54 -0.21
N ASP A 44 1.82 -19.56 -1.30
CA ASP A 44 3.20 -19.11 -1.31
C ASP A 44 3.30 -17.60 -1.04
N MET A 45 4.20 -17.20 -0.12
CA MET A 45 4.45 -15.80 0.21
C MET A 45 5.82 -15.29 -0.26
N VAL A 46 6.70 -16.19 -0.70
CA VAL A 46 8.11 -15.89 -0.97
C VAL A 46 8.33 -15.43 -2.42
N ARG A 47 7.45 -15.82 -3.35
CA ARG A 47 7.47 -15.31 -4.73
C ARG A 47 6.53 -14.10 -4.88
N ALA A 48 6.77 -13.33 -5.94
CA ALA A 48 5.88 -12.27 -6.34
C ALA A 48 4.59 -12.85 -6.94
N HIS A 49 3.44 -12.44 -6.40
CA HIS A 49 2.11 -12.87 -6.84
C HIS A 49 1.22 -11.67 -7.14
N VAL A 50 0.29 -11.86 -8.07
CA VAL A 50 -0.85 -10.96 -8.26
C VAL A 50 -2.11 -11.73 -7.87
N VAL A 51 -2.81 -11.23 -6.86
CA VAL A 51 -4.00 -11.89 -6.30
C VAL A 51 -5.20 -10.99 -6.48
N PHE A 52 -6.23 -11.52 -7.13
CA PHE A 52 -7.51 -10.84 -7.26
C PHE A 52 -8.55 -11.49 -6.35
N ILE A 53 -9.01 -10.76 -5.33
CA ILE A 53 -10.05 -11.21 -4.39
C ILE A 53 -11.37 -10.54 -4.77
N CYS A 54 -12.31 -11.32 -5.30
CA CYS A 54 -13.62 -10.82 -5.73
C CYS A 54 -14.78 -11.56 -5.07
N GLY A 55 -15.93 -10.90 -4.99
CA GLY A 55 -17.11 -11.45 -4.36
C GLY A 55 -18.13 -10.37 -3.97
N LYS A 56 -19.37 -10.80 -3.72
CA LYS A 56 -20.45 -9.89 -3.28
C LYS A 56 -20.11 -9.18 -1.97
N ARG A 57 -20.79 -8.06 -1.69
CA ARG A 57 -20.71 -7.39 -0.38
C ARG A 57 -21.02 -8.38 0.75
N GLY A 58 -20.20 -8.36 1.80
CA GLY A 58 -20.27 -9.33 2.90
C GLY A 58 -19.75 -10.74 2.56
N GLY A 59 -19.11 -10.94 1.42
CA GLY A 59 -18.52 -12.22 1.02
C GLY A 59 -17.17 -12.57 1.66
N GLY A 60 -16.67 -11.73 2.58
CA GLY A 60 -15.41 -11.98 3.29
C GLY A 60 -14.14 -11.50 2.57
N LYS A 61 -14.23 -10.59 1.59
CA LYS A 61 -13.07 -10.07 0.84
C LYS A 61 -11.99 -9.49 1.75
N SER A 62 -12.34 -8.47 2.54
CA SER A 62 -11.43 -7.83 3.50
C SER A 62 -10.97 -8.78 4.60
N TYR A 63 -11.82 -9.73 4.99
CA TYR A 63 -11.43 -10.79 5.94
C TYR A 63 -10.30 -11.66 5.35
N THR A 64 -10.41 -12.08 4.08
CA THR A 64 -9.37 -12.84 3.39
C THR A 64 -8.07 -12.03 3.27
N MET A 65 -8.14 -10.73 2.99
CA MET A 65 -6.96 -9.85 3.00
C MET A 65 -6.29 -9.82 4.39
N GLY A 66 -7.09 -9.73 5.46
CA GLY A 66 -6.61 -9.83 6.84
C GLY A 66 -5.96 -11.18 7.16
N VAL A 67 -6.50 -12.30 6.66
CA VAL A 67 -5.89 -13.64 6.81
C VAL A 67 -4.53 -13.71 6.12
N VAL A 68 -4.37 -13.09 4.96
CA VAL A 68 -3.05 -13.01 4.29
C VAL A 68 -2.04 -12.24 5.13
N ALA A 69 -2.48 -11.11 5.72
CA ALA A 69 -1.64 -10.29 6.60
C ALA A 69 -1.26 -10.99 7.90
N GLU A 70 -2.23 -11.63 8.58
CA GLU A 70 -1.98 -12.44 9.76
C GLU A 70 -1.03 -13.60 9.45
N GLY A 71 -1.27 -14.33 8.36
CA GLY A 71 -0.43 -15.44 7.93
C GLY A 71 1.02 -15.03 7.69
N MET A 72 1.27 -13.88 7.07
CA MET A 72 2.62 -13.36 6.85
C MET A 72 3.34 -13.08 8.18
N ALA A 73 2.65 -12.42 9.11
CA ALA A 73 3.23 -12.05 10.40
C ALA A 73 3.57 -13.27 11.29
N ASP A 74 2.85 -14.38 11.07
CA ASP A 74 3.07 -15.68 11.71
C ASP A 74 4.21 -16.49 11.12
N LEU A 75 4.73 -16.10 9.95
CA LEU A 75 5.86 -16.79 9.35
C LEU A 75 7.08 -16.74 10.30
N PRO A 76 7.94 -17.78 10.27
CA PRO A 76 9.19 -17.79 10.99
C PRO A 76 10.01 -16.52 10.77
N LYS A 77 10.73 -16.07 11.80
CA LYS A 77 11.50 -14.81 11.79
C LYS A 77 12.44 -14.71 10.58
N HIS A 78 13.12 -15.80 10.23
CA HIS A 78 14.07 -15.83 9.11
C HIS A 78 13.40 -15.61 7.75
N ILE A 79 12.09 -15.84 7.63
CA ILE A 79 11.30 -15.60 6.42
C ILE A 79 10.64 -14.23 6.47
N LYS A 80 9.90 -13.92 7.54
CA LYS A 80 9.14 -12.66 7.60
C LYS A 80 10.01 -11.42 7.59
N GLN A 81 11.26 -11.50 8.03
CA GLN A 81 12.21 -10.37 7.93
C GLN A 81 12.52 -9.97 6.48
N ASN A 82 12.19 -10.79 5.49
CA ASN A 82 12.34 -10.48 4.07
C ASN A 82 10.99 -10.13 3.41
N LEU A 83 9.91 -10.00 4.19
CA LEU A 83 8.57 -9.66 3.71
C LEU A 83 8.05 -8.40 4.42
N SER A 84 7.15 -7.67 3.78
CA SER A 84 6.38 -6.59 4.40
C SER A 84 4.99 -6.57 3.79
N ILE A 85 3.98 -6.14 4.54
CA ILE A 85 2.64 -5.89 4.00
C ILE A 85 2.29 -4.42 4.19
N ILE A 86 1.71 -3.82 3.14
CA ILE A 86 1.09 -2.50 3.21
C ILE A 86 -0.35 -2.66 2.77
N MET A 87 -1.28 -2.40 3.69
CA MET A 87 -2.72 -2.42 3.45
C MET A 87 -3.21 -1.00 3.29
N LEU A 88 -3.77 -0.68 2.12
CA LEU A 88 -4.40 0.59 1.82
C LEU A 88 -5.86 0.49 2.29
N ASP A 89 -6.14 1.10 3.45
CA ASP A 89 -7.45 1.03 4.10
C ASP A 89 -8.30 2.24 3.72
N THR A 90 -9.25 2.01 2.81
CA THR A 90 -10.17 3.04 2.32
C THR A 90 -11.41 3.19 3.20
N MET A 91 -11.69 2.21 4.06
CA MET A 91 -12.93 2.09 4.84
C MET A 91 -12.71 2.16 6.35
N GLY A 92 -11.46 2.14 6.82
CA GLY A 92 -11.09 2.31 8.22
C GLY A 92 -11.47 1.11 9.08
N ILE A 93 -11.23 -0.10 8.59
CA ILE A 93 -11.64 -1.35 9.27
C ILE A 93 -10.46 -2.19 9.77
N TYR A 94 -9.27 -2.03 9.20
CA TYR A 94 -8.13 -2.90 9.51
C TYR A 94 -7.48 -2.59 10.85
N TRP A 95 -7.73 -1.42 11.46
CA TRP A 95 -7.27 -1.11 12.82
C TRP A 95 -7.74 -2.16 13.85
N THR A 96 -8.86 -2.82 13.58
CA THR A 96 -9.41 -3.89 14.43
C THR A 96 -8.50 -5.10 14.55
N MET A 97 -7.55 -5.29 13.60
CA MET A 97 -6.56 -6.37 13.64
C MET A 97 -5.62 -6.30 14.85
N LYS A 98 -5.51 -5.13 15.51
CA LYS A 98 -4.79 -5.00 16.79
C LYS A 98 -5.40 -5.84 17.93
N TYR A 99 -6.61 -6.34 17.75
CA TYR A 99 -7.34 -7.08 18.77
C TYR A 99 -7.62 -8.49 18.31
N ALA A 100 -7.61 -9.44 19.26
CA ALA A 100 -7.99 -10.81 18.98
C ALA A 100 -9.43 -10.91 18.47
N ASN A 101 -9.66 -11.75 17.46
CA ASN A 101 -11.02 -12.06 17.01
C ASN A 101 -11.77 -12.91 18.05
N LEU A 102 -12.42 -12.23 19.00
CA LEU A 102 -13.25 -12.87 20.03
C LEU A 102 -14.66 -13.18 19.51
N LYS A 103 -15.12 -12.47 18.49
CA LYS A 103 -16.45 -12.62 17.89
C LYS A 103 -16.63 -14.03 17.31
N ASP A 104 -15.61 -14.52 16.61
CA ASP A 104 -15.66 -15.82 15.91
C ASP A 104 -14.93 -16.95 16.68
N LYS A 105 -14.70 -16.78 17.99
CA LYS A 105 -13.93 -17.73 18.82
C LYS A 105 -14.39 -19.19 18.69
N LYS A 106 -15.70 -19.43 18.62
CA LYS A 106 -16.25 -20.80 18.46
C LYS A 106 -15.88 -21.39 17.11
N LEU A 107 -16.03 -20.62 16.03
CA LEU A 107 -15.68 -21.02 14.67
C LEU A 107 -14.18 -21.29 14.55
N LEU A 108 -13.33 -20.40 15.08
CA LEU A 108 -11.88 -20.61 15.07
C LEU A 108 -11.50 -21.92 15.77
N LYS A 109 -12.11 -22.21 16.94
CA LYS A 109 -11.86 -23.45 17.67
C LYS A 109 -12.27 -24.70 16.88
N GLU A 110 -13.37 -24.67 16.14
CA GLU A 110 -13.76 -25.78 15.24
C GLU A 110 -12.72 -26.04 14.14
N TRP A 111 -11.99 -25.00 13.75
CA TRP A 111 -10.90 -25.07 12.77
C TRP A 111 -9.53 -25.34 13.40
N GLY A 112 -9.45 -25.48 14.73
CA GLY A 112 -8.20 -25.66 15.46
C GLY A 112 -7.34 -24.39 15.51
N LEU A 113 -7.98 -23.21 15.40
CA LEU A 113 -7.37 -21.89 15.43
C LEU A 113 -7.80 -21.14 16.69
N GLU A 114 -7.02 -20.13 17.07
CA GLU A 114 -7.33 -19.23 18.17
C GLU A 114 -7.17 -17.79 17.69
N GLY A 115 -8.08 -16.91 18.12
CA GLY A 115 -7.98 -15.49 17.80
C GLY A 115 -6.85 -14.85 18.61
N LYS A 116 -6.04 -14.03 17.95
CA LYS A 116 -4.92 -13.31 18.56
C LYS A 116 -4.82 -11.90 17.97
N PRO A 117 -4.24 -10.93 18.71
CA PRO A 117 -3.94 -9.63 18.15
C PRO A 117 -2.79 -9.71 17.15
N LEU A 118 -2.78 -8.80 16.19
CA LEU A 118 -1.69 -8.60 15.24
C LEU A 118 -0.94 -7.30 15.58
N ASP A 119 0.39 -7.35 15.51
CA ASP A 119 1.23 -6.16 15.62
C ASP A 119 1.22 -5.40 14.29
N VAL A 120 0.24 -4.51 14.15
CA VAL A 120 0.06 -3.64 12.97
C VAL A 120 0.44 -2.20 13.30
N ASN A 121 1.06 -1.53 12.34
CA ASN A 121 1.41 -0.11 12.43
C ASN A 121 0.45 0.70 11.57
N ILE A 122 -0.32 1.59 12.19
CA ILE A 122 -1.35 2.39 11.53
C ILE A 122 -0.79 3.78 11.23
N PHE A 123 -0.76 4.12 9.95
CA PHE A 123 -0.37 5.42 9.43
C PHE A 123 -1.63 6.18 9.02
N THR A 124 -1.82 7.37 9.57
CA THR A 124 -2.97 8.24 9.30
C THR A 124 -2.48 9.59 8.81
N PRO A 125 -3.10 10.21 7.79
CA PRO A 125 -2.72 11.53 7.31
C PRO A 125 -2.55 12.55 8.45
N THR A 126 -1.47 13.33 8.38
CA THR A 126 -0.99 14.18 9.48
C THR A 126 -2.06 15.13 10.02
N GLY A 127 -2.89 15.71 9.15
CA GLY A 127 -3.99 16.60 9.58
C GLY A 127 -5.10 15.90 10.36
N PHE A 128 -5.22 14.58 10.28
CA PHE A 128 -6.22 13.78 10.99
C PHE A 128 -5.63 12.98 12.16
N PHE A 129 -4.31 12.83 12.23
CA PHE A 129 -3.62 12.02 13.25
C PHE A 129 -4.00 12.42 14.69
N ASN A 130 -3.86 13.70 15.04
CA ASN A 130 -4.20 14.17 16.39
C ASN A 130 -5.69 14.04 16.69
N LYS A 131 -6.56 14.36 15.71
CA LYS A 131 -8.00 14.21 15.84
C LYS A 131 -8.39 12.75 16.16
N PHE A 132 -7.85 11.80 15.39
CA PHE A 132 -8.12 10.37 15.61
C PHE A 132 -7.68 9.93 17.00
N LYS A 133 -6.50 10.38 17.43
CA LYS A 133 -5.99 10.10 18.77
C LYS A 133 -6.89 10.67 19.87
N ASP A 134 -7.36 11.90 19.71
CA ASP A 134 -8.26 12.56 20.67
C ASP A 134 -9.64 11.91 20.72
N GLU A 135 -10.14 11.39 19.59
CA GLU A 135 -11.39 10.64 19.47
C GLU A 135 -11.25 9.17 19.93
N GLY A 136 -10.04 8.71 20.26
CA GLY A 136 -9.75 7.34 20.68
C GLY A 136 -9.75 6.32 19.53
N ILE A 137 -9.67 6.77 18.29
CA ILE A 137 -9.51 5.94 17.10
C ILE A 137 -8.04 5.49 17.02
N PRO A 138 -7.73 4.18 16.94
CA PRO A 138 -6.35 3.71 16.93
C PRO A 138 -5.54 4.24 15.75
N THR A 139 -4.45 4.94 16.04
CA THR A 139 -3.45 5.42 15.08
C THR A 139 -2.08 5.45 15.75
N ASP A 140 -1.00 5.14 15.01
CA ASP A 140 0.36 5.03 15.58
C ASP A 140 1.29 6.12 15.05
N HIS A 141 1.19 6.42 13.76
CA HIS A 141 2.09 7.31 13.06
C HIS A 141 1.34 8.29 12.15
N ALA A 142 1.86 9.51 12.07
CA ALA A 142 1.42 10.48 11.08
C ALA A 142 1.98 10.12 9.69
N PHE A 143 1.13 10.24 8.68
CA PHE A 143 1.49 10.07 7.27
C PHE A 143 1.48 11.43 6.57
N ALA A 144 2.52 11.68 5.77
CA ALA A 144 2.57 12.85 4.91
C ALA A 144 3.28 12.55 3.60
N ILE A 145 2.98 13.35 2.59
CA ILE A 145 3.63 13.36 1.29
C ILE A 145 4.40 14.66 1.16
N ARG A 146 5.63 14.62 0.63
CA ARG A 146 6.31 15.88 0.28
C ARG A 146 5.72 16.44 -1.00
N PRO A 147 5.42 17.74 -1.10
CA PRO A 147 4.96 18.35 -2.34
C PRO A 147 5.88 18.07 -3.54
N SER A 148 7.19 17.97 -3.30
CA SER A 148 8.18 17.67 -4.33
C SER A 148 8.23 16.22 -4.80
N GLU A 149 7.51 15.31 -4.14
CA GLU A 149 7.37 13.93 -4.63
C GLU A 149 6.34 13.82 -5.76
N LEU A 150 5.59 14.88 -6.01
CA LEU A 150 4.59 14.95 -7.08
C LEU A 150 5.12 15.77 -8.25
N ASN A 151 5.09 15.17 -9.44
CA ASN A 151 5.37 15.89 -10.68
C ASN A 151 4.12 16.70 -11.12
N GLY A 152 4.28 17.54 -12.15
CA GLY A 152 3.18 18.39 -12.63
C GLY A 152 1.96 17.59 -13.09
N SER A 153 2.17 16.43 -13.70
CA SER A 153 1.09 15.56 -14.17
C SER A 153 0.32 14.92 -13.01
N ASP A 154 1.00 14.58 -11.90
CA ASP A 154 0.37 14.07 -10.68
C ASP A 154 -0.54 15.16 -10.06
N TRP A 155 -0.07 16.41 -10.01
CA TRP A 155 -0.87 17.54 -9.54
C TRP A 155 -2.09 17.78 -10.44
N ASN A 156 -1.90 17.75 -11.76
CA ASN A 156 -2.98 17.91 -12.71
C ASN A 156 -4.05 16.82 -12.56
N MET A 157 -3.63 15.55 -12.45
CA MET A 157 -4.53 14.43 -12.21
C MET A 157 -5.30 14.61 -10.90
N THR A 158 -4.60 14.98 -9.82
CA THR A 158 -5.19 15.19 -8.50
C THR A 158 -6.26 16.29 -8.51
N PHE A 159 -6.04 17.37 -9.27
CA PHE A 159 -6.99 18.46 -9.42
C PHE A 159 -8.06 18.22 -10.50
N GLY A 160 -7.98 17.10 -11.25
CA GLY A 160 -8.88 16.81 -12.35
C GLY A 160 -8.72 17.75 -13.54
N LEU A 161 -7.52 18.27 -13.76
CA LEU A 161 -7.18 19.21 -14.83
C LEU A 161 -6.60 18.48 -16.05
N ASP A 162 -6.87 19.03 -17.24
CA ASP A 162 -6.21 18.56 -18.45
C ASP A 162 -4.82 19.20 -18.54
N SER A 163 -3.79 18.39 -18.85
CA SER A 163 -2.40 18.85 -18.96
C SER A 163 -2.20 19.94 -20.03
N THR A 164 -3.14 20.07 -20.97
CA THR A 164 -3.13 21.10 -22.03
C THR A 164 -3.99 22.33 -21.70
N SER A 165 -4.73 22.32 -20.58
CA SER A 165 -5.47 23.50 -20.13
C SER A 165 -4.51 24.61 -19.66
N PRO A 166 -4.92 25.89 -19.68
CA PRO A 166 -4.09 26.97 -19.15
C PRO A 166 -3.64 26.75 -17.70
N GLU A 167 -4.52 26.19 -16.87
CA GLU A 167 -4.23 25.80 -15.47
C GLU A 167 -3.20 24.67 -15.43
N GLY A 168 -3.39 23.63 -16.24
CA GLY A 168 -2.50 22.47 -16.28
C GLY A 168 -1.10 22.82 -16.75
N VAL A 169 -0.98 23.63 -17.80
CA VAL A 169 0.31 24.12 -18.31
C VAL A 169 1.03 25.00 -17.28
N LEU A 170 0.30 25.84 -16.53
CA LEU A 170 0.88 26.64 -15.45
C LEU A 170 1.45 25.74 -14.33
N ILE A 171 0.72 24.69 -13.95
CA ILE A 171 1.17 23.72 -12.94
C ILE A 171 2.43 23.00 -13.42
N GLU A 172 2.42 22.42 -14.62
CA GLU A 172 3.56 21.69 -15.19
C GLU A 172 4.82 22.56 -15.21
N GLY A 173 4.71 23.78 -15.75
CA GLY A 173 5.85 24.70 -15.81
C GLY A 173 6.36 25.11 -14.43
N THR A 174 5.45 25.41 -13.49
CA THR A 174 5.81 25.78 -12.12
C THR A 174 6.56 24.65 -11.42
N ILE A 175 6.03 23.43 -11.51
CA ILE A 175 6.62 22.26 -10.86
C ILE A 175 7.96 21.93 -11.50
N HIS A 176 8.07 21.96 -12.83
CA HIS A 176 9.32 21.74 -13.55
C HIS A 176 10.42 22.72 -13.13
N ASP A 177 10.12 24.03 -13.15
CA ASP A 177 11.09 25.05 -12.76
C ASP A 177 11.55 24.89 -11.31
N LEU A 178 10.63 24.65 -10.37
CA LEU A 178 10.97 24.45 -8.96
C LEU A 178 11.80 23.19 -8.74
N SER A 179 11.47 22.11 -9.46
CA SER A 179 12.22 20.86 -9.46
C SER A 179 13.67 21.07 -9.90
N GLU A 180 13.90 21.86 -10.96
CA GLU A 180 15.27 22.16 -11.44
C GLU A 180 16.02 23.14 -10.53
N GLU A 181 15.36 24.19 -10.06
CA GLU A 181 16.02 25.24 -9.27
C GLU A 181 16.35 24.82 -7.83
N LYS A 182 15.53 23.93 -7.25
CA LYS A 182 15.66 23.50 -5.85
C LYS A 182 16.01 22.02 -5.69
N ASP A 183 16.41 21.33 -6.75
CA ASP A 183 16.84 19.92 -6.71
C ASP A 183 15.81 19.01 -6.00
N GLN A 184 14.53 19.12 -6.39
CA GLN A 184 13.39 18.40 -5.77
C GLN A 184 13.16 18.68 -4.27
N ASP A 185 13.64 19.81 -3.74
CA ASP A 185 13.43 20.20 -2.35
C ASP A 185 12.64 21.51 -2.25
N TYR A 186 11.32 21.42 -2.47
CA TYR A 186 10.42 22.56 -2.43
C TYR A 186 9.10 22.23 -1.71
N SER A 187 8.53 23.25 -1.06
CA SER A 187 7.31 23.13 -0.26
C SER A 187 6.06 23.58 -1.03
N MET A 188 4.90 23.48 -0.37
CA MET A 188 3.64 24.00 -0.90
C MET A 188 3.69 25.52 -1.05
N GLU A 189 4.33 26.20 -0.10
CA GLU A 189 4.52 27.65 -0.09
C GLU A 189 5.36 28.12 -1.27
N ASP A 190 6.39 27.36 -1.65
CA ASP A 190 7.22 27.65 -2.82
C ASP A 190 6.42 27.60 -4.12
N ILE A 191 5.59 26.56 -4.27
CA ILE A 191 4.67 26.39 -5.41
C ILE A 191 3.74 27.61 -5.51
N VAL A 192 3.08 27.95 -4.40
CA VAL A 192 2.18 29.11 -4.31
C VAL A 192 2.91 30.42 -4.62
N ALA A 193 4.13 30.61 -4.11
CA ALA A 193 4.93 31.80 -4.37
C ALA A 193 5.32 31.92 -5.85
N ARG A 194 5.74 30.82 -6.48
CA ARG A 194 6.05 30.76 -7.93
C ARG A 194 4.83 31.11 -8.78
N ILE A 195 3.67 30.52 -8.47
CA ILE A 195 2.42 30.80 -9.19
C ILE A 195 2.04 32.29 -9.10
N ARG A 196 2.25 32.95 -7.95
CA ARG A 196 1.92 34.38 -7.78
C ARG A 196 2.73 35.31 -8.68
N VAL A 197 3.98 34.96 -8.98
CA VAL A 197 4.89 35.81 -9.78
C VAL A 197 5.01 35.36 -11.25
N ALA A 198 4.35 34.27 -11.64
CA ALA A 198 4.36 33.75 -13.00
C ALA A 198 3.90 34.82 -14.02
N LYS A 199 4.70 35.03 -15.06
CA LYS A 199 4.44 36.04 -16.12
C LYS A 199 3.66 35.43 -17.27
N GLY A 200 2.89 36.26 -17.99
CA GLY A 200 2.14 35.81 -19.17
C GLY A 200 0.89 34.98 -18.87
N ILE A 201 0.47 34.90 -17.61
CA ILE A 201 -0.72 34.16 -17.16
C ILE A 201 -1.85 35.14 -16.87
N THR A 202 -3.08 34.76 -17.20
CA THR A 202 -4.27 35.54 -16.86
C THR A 202 -4.56 35.48 -15.35
N GLU A 203 -5.13 36.55 -14.78
CA GLU A 203 -5.49 36.56 -13.35
C GLU A 203 -6.55 35.51 -13.00
N THR A 204 -7.44 35.16 -13.93
CA THR A 204 -8.42 34.09 -13.76
C THR A 204 -7.74 32.73 -13.59
N THR A 205 -6.83 32.37 -14.50
CA THR A 205 -6.06 31.12 -14.43
C THR A 205 -5.20 31.07 -13.17
N ARG A 206 -4.51 32.17 -12.83
CA ARG A 206 -3.71 32.27 -11.61
C ARG A 206 -4.56 32.02 -10.36
N SER A 207 -5.71 32.68 -10.27
CA SER A 207 -6.63 32.55 -9.13
C SER A 207 -7.20 31.14 -9.01
N ALA A 208 -7.52 30.50 -10.14
CA ALA A 208 -8.00 29.12 -10.17
C ALA A 208 -6.95 28.14 -9.62
N VAL A 209 -5.71 28.20 -10.13
CA VAL A 209 -4.61 27.32 -9.66
C VAL A 209 -4.30 27.56 -8.18
N LEU A 210 -4.26 28.83 -7.73
CA LEU A 210 -4.07 29.15 -6.32
C LEU A 210 -5.17 28.60 -5.41
N ASN A 211 -6.43 28.58 -5.88
CA ASN A 211 -7.53 27.96 -5.14
C ASN A 211 -7.38 26.44 -5.03
N HIS A 212 -6.90 25.76 -6.08
CA HIS A 212 -6.62 24.32 -6.02
C HIS A 212 -5.58 23.99 -4.96
N TYR A 213 -4.44 24.70 -4.92
CA TYR A 213 -3.41 24.47 -3.91
C TYR A 213 -3.86 24.85 -2.49
N ARG A 214 -4.68 25.89 -2.34
CA ARG A 214 -5.29 26.23 -1.05
C ARG A 214 -6.23 25.13 -0.55
N ASN A 215 -6.98 24.50 -1.45
CA ASN A 215 -7.81 23.36 -1.09
C ASN A 215 -6.96 22.14 -0.72
N ALA A 216 -5.87 21.91 -1.45
CA ALA A 216 -4.93 20.81 -1.19
C ALA A 216 -4.26 20.91 0.18
N ASP A 217 -3.90 22.13 0.60
CA ASP A 217 -3.32 22.42 1.92
C ASP A 217 -4.25 21.97 3.06
N ASN A 218 -5.57 22.15 2.89
CA ASN A 218 -6.58 21.73 3.86
C ASN A 218 -6.75 20.21 3.96
N TRP A 219 -6.21 19.41 3.04
CA TRP A 219 -6.31 17.95 3.11
C TRP A 219 -5.49 17.35 4.24
N GLY A 220 -4.54 18.09 4.81
CA GLY A 220 -3.70 17.60 5.91
C GLY A 220 -2.79 16.44 5.49
N LEU A 221 -2.47 16.35 4.20
CA LEU A 221 -1.69 15.28 3.60
C LEU A 221 -0.24 15.67 3.31
N PHE A 222 0.03 16.97 3.12
CA PHE A 222 1.34 17.45 2.68
C PHE A 222 2.19 17.97 3.85
N SER A 223 3.50 17.72 3.80
CA SER A 223 4.50 18.23 4.74
C SER A 223 5.88 18.27 4.09
N GLU A 224 6.76 19.19 4.49
CA GLU A 224 8.14 19.26 4.00
C GLU A 224 8.95 17.99 4.32
N GLU A 225 8.73 17.37 5.48
CA GLU A 225 9.50 16.19 5.89
C GLU A 225 9.04 14.90 5.21
N GLY A 226 7.74 14.77 4.89
CA GLY A 226 7.13 13.57 4.30
C GLY A 226 7.39 12.25 5.04
N THR A 227 6.60 11.22 4.75
CA THR A 227 6.83 9.87 5.27
C THR A 227 7.74 9.09 4.33
N GLN A 228 8.82 8.52 4.86
CA GLN A 228 9.74 7.73 4.04
C GLN A 228 9.15 6.36 3.74
N LEU A 229 9.35 5.86 2.52
CA LEU A 229 8.83 4.55 2.12
C LEU A 229 9.36 3.41 3.00
N LYS A 230 10.60 3.53 3.50
CA LYS A 230 11.21 2.56 4.42
C LYS A 230 10.46 2.41 5.76
N ASP A 231 9.72 3.44 6.17
CA ASP A 231 8.93 3.43 7.41
C ASP A 231 7.61 2.67 7.18
N LEU A 232 7.05 2.76 5.97
CA LEU A 232 5.86 2.02 5.55
C LEU A 232 6.18 0.56 5.21
N ALA A 233 7.34 0.29 4.61
CA ALA A 233 7.72 -1.01 4.04
C ALA A 233 8.78 -1.74 4.88
N LYS A 234 8.68 -1.66 6.22
CA LYS A 234 9.69 -2.26 7.11
C LYS A 234 9.59 -3.79 7.12
N ALA A 235 10.75 -4.44 7.15
CA ALA A 235 10.89 -5.89 7.26
C ALA A 235 10.06 -6.50 8.42
N GLY A 236 9.22 -7.48 8.10
CA GLY A 236 8.32 -8.18 9.02
C GLY A 236 7.12 -7.37 9.49
N GLN A 237 6.92 -6.15 8.98
CA GLN A 237 5.86 -5.25 9.40
C GLN A 237 4.58 -5.48 8.59
N VAL A 238 3.44 -5.38 9.30
CA VAL A 238 2.14 -5.17 8.69
C VAL A 238 1.77 -3.70 8.90
N THR A 239 1.75 -2.96 7.81
CA THR A 239 1.39 -1.53 7.78
C THR A 239 -0.03 -1.38 7.31
N ILE A 240 -0.80 -0.55 7.99
CA ILE A 240 -2.11 -0.10 7.54
C ILE A 240 -1.98 1.39 7.23
N LEU A 241 -2.15 1.76 5.98
CA LEU A 241 -2.26 3.16 5.57
C LEU A 241 -3.74 3.50 5.52
N ASP A 242 -4.23 4.14 6.59
CA ASP A 242 -5.63 4.49 6.77
C ASP A 242 -5.92 5.84 6.12
N VAL A 243 -6.60 5.78 4.97
CA VAL A 243 -7.07 6.95 4.21
C VAL A 243 -8.59 7.10 4.28
N SER A 244 -9.24 6.40 5.23
CA SER A 244 -10.70 6.42 5.40
C SER A 244 -11.23 7.77 5.87
N CYS A 245 -10.37 8.65 6.42
CA CYS A 245 -10.72 10.04 6.71
C CYS A 245 -11.24 10.80 5.48
N TYR A 246 -10.85 10.38 4.27
CA TYR A 246 -11.30 10.98 3.01
C TYR A 246 -12.54 10.30 2.41
N ALA A 247 -13.12 9.29 3.07
CA ALA A 247 -14.26 8.56 2.51
C ALA A 247 -15.52 9.43 2.34
N THR A 248 -15.66 10.49 3.15
CA THR A 248 -16.83 11.39 3.13
C THR A 248 -16.51 12.81 2.66
N GLU A 249 -15.25 13.10 2.32
CA GLU A 249 -14.80 14.43 1.90
C GLU A 249 -15.12 14.70 0.42
N GLU A 250 -15.40 15.96 0.10
CA GLU A 250 -15.53 16.42 -1.29
C GLU A 250 -14.16 16.29 -1.98
N ASN A 251 -14.09 15.62 -3.14
CA ASN A 251 -12.86 15.17 -3.80
C ASN A 251 -12.02 14.12 -3.04
N GLY A 252 -12.55 13.53 -1.97
CA GLY A 252 -11.83 12.51 -1.19
C GLY A 252 -11.38 11.30 -2.01
N TRP A 253 -12.08 10.99 -3.11
CA TRP A 253 -11.65 9.97 -4.06
C TRP A 253 -10.33 10.30 -4.76
N ASN A 254 -10.13 11.52 -5.27
CA ASN A 254 -8.87 11.94 -5.89
C ASN A 254 -7.71 11.86 -4.89
N ILE A 255 -7.95 12.24 -3.63
CA ILE A 255 -6.96 12.18 -2.55
C ILE A 255 -6.54 10.72 -2.30
N LYS A 256 -7.51 9.80 -2.19
CA LYS A 256 -7.22 8.36 -2.06
C LYS A 256 -6.42 7.83 -3.26
N SER A 257 -6.84 8.16 -4.49
CA SER A 257 -6.14 7.77 -5.72
C SER A 257 -4.70 8.26 -5.75
N LEU A 258 -4.46 9.51 -5.36
CA LEU A 258 -3.12 10.11 -5.25
C LEU A 258 -2.24 9.33 -4.27
N VAL A 259 -2.72 9.09 -3.04
CA VAL A 259 -1.96 8.37 -2.02
C VAL A 259 -1.61 6.96 -2.49
N ILE A 260 -2.61 6.23 -3.02
CA ILE A 260 -2.43 4.85 -3.49
C ILE A 260 -1.46 4.79 -4.68
N GLY A 261 -1.65 5.68 -5.67
CA GLY A 261 -0.80 5.76 -6.86
C GLY A 261 0.64 6.07 -6.51
N LEU A 262 0.88 7.07 -5.66
CA LEU A 262 2.22 7.46 -5.24
C LEU A 262 2.93 6.34 -4.46
N VAL A 263 2.25 5.72 -3.49
CA VAL A 263 2.82 4.61 -2.71
C VAL A 263 3.15 3.43 -3.63
N ALA A 264 2.25 3.07 -4.54
CA ALA A 264 2.46 1.99 -5.50
C ALA A 264 3.64 2.28 -6.44
N GLN A 265 3.74 3.51 -6.96
CA GLN A 265 4.82 3.93 -7.86
C GLN A 265 6.17 3.89 -7.15
N LYS A 266 6.27 4.42 -5.92
CA LYS A 266 7.51 4.38 -5.14
C LYS A 266 7.95 2.94 -4.83
N LEU A 267 7.01 2.08 -4.42
CA LEU A 267 7.27 0.65 -4.18
C LEU A 267 7.79 -0.04 -5.43
N PHE A 268 7.17 0.23 -6.58
CA PHE A 268 7.59 -0.33 -7.86
C PHE A 268 9.02 0.11 -8.22
N ASN A 269 9.32 1.42 -8.14
CA ASN A 269 10.64 1.96 -8.44
C ASN A 269 11.72 1.37 -7.52
N GLN A 270 11.45 1.30 -6.21
CA GLN A 270 12.37 0.72 -5.24
C GLN A 270 12.61 -0.78 -5.52
N ARG A 271 11.57 -1.54 -5.87
CA ARG A 271 11.72 -2.97 -6.19
C ARG A 271 12.54 -3.18 -7.46
N MET A 272 12.40 -2.31 -8.46
CA MET A 272 13.21 -2.35 -9.68
C MET A 272 14.70 -2.13 -9.41
N ILE A 273 15.04 -1.27 -8.44
CA ILE A 273 16.43 -1.05 -8.01
C ILE A 273 16.93 -2.26 -7.23
N ALA A 274 16.21 -2.68 -6.19
CA ALA A 274 16.59 -3.82 -5.34
C ALA A 274 16.83 -5.10 -6.15
N ARG A 275 15.99 -5.36 -7.16
CA ARG A 275 16.16 -6.53 -8.02
C ARG A 275 17.46 -6.50 -8.83
N LYS A 276 17.90 -5.33 -9.30
CA LYS A 276 19.18 -5.22 -10.02
C LYS A 276 20.35 -5.52 -9.10
N ASP A 277 20.29 -5.06 -7.86
CA ASP A 277 21.32 -5.31 -6.85
C ASP A 277 21.37 -6.80 -6.45
N GLU A 278 20.20 -7.43 -6.25
CA GLU A 278 20.06 -8.87 -5.99
C GLU A 278 20.65 -9.71 -7.14
N GLU A 279 20.31 -9.37 -8.40
CA GLU A 279 20.85 -10.06 -9.59
C GLU A 279 22.38 -9.89 -9.69
N PHE A 280 22.90 -8.72 -9.36
CA PHE A 280 24.35 -8.47 -9.33
C PHE A 280 25.06 -9.31 -8.25
N GLN A 281 24.50 -9.36 -7.03
CA GLN A 281 25.02 -10.17 -5.93
C GLN A 281 25.04 -11.66 -6.28
N GLN A 282 23.96 -12.20 -6.85
CA GLN A 282 23.89 -13.62 -7.23
C GLN A 282 24.93 -14.02 -8.29
N VAL A 283 25.28 -13.12 -9.21
CA VAL A 283 26.37 -13.35 -10.16
C VAL A 283 27.73 -13.34 -9.45
N HIS A 284 27.91 -12.44 -8.49
CA HIS A 284 29.17 -12.31 -7.75
C HIS A 284 29.39 -13.48 -6.76
N GLU A 285 28.37 -13.91 -6.02
CA GLU A 285 28.45 -15.03 -5.07
C GLU A 285 28.78 -16.36 -5.74
N LYS A 286 28.21 -16.61 -6.94
CA LYS A 286 28.60 -17.76 -7.79
C LYS A 286 30.09 -17.74 -8.15
N THR A 287 30.73 -16.57 -8.08
CA THR A 287 32.14 -16.38 -8.38
C THR A 287 33.02 -16.49 -7.12
N THR A 288 32.48 -16.27 -5.91
CA THR A 288 33.26 -16.15 -4.66
C THR A 288 33.01 -17.22 -3.58
N LEU A 289 32.09 -18.19 -3.76
CA LEU A 289 31.90 -19.36 -2.85
C LEU A 289 31.63 -19.01 -1.36
N ILE A 290 31.11 -17.82 -1.05
CA ILE A 290 30.70 -17.43 0.30
C ILE A 290 29.17 -17.42 0.34
N GLU A 291 28.55 -18.36 1.06
CA GLU A 291 27.13 -18.32 1.40
C GLU A 291 26.93 -17.36 2.57
N SER A 292 26.17 -16.28 2.37
CA SER A 292 25.75 -15.37 3.43
C SER A 292 24.27 -15.58 3.77
N GLU A 293 23.86 -15.38 5.03
CA GLU A 293 22.43 -15.37 5.37
C GLU A 293 21.75 -14.21 4.61
N GLU A 294 20.91 -14.54 3.63
CA GLU A 294 20.21 -13.59 2.75
C GLU A 294 19.17 -12.75 3.53
N LYS A 295 19.64 -11.74 4.26
CA LYS A 295 18.79 -10.65 4.72
C LYS A 295 18.71 -9.63 3.59
N GLN A 296 17.52 -9.44 3.03
CA GLN A 296 17.30 -8.42 2.02
C GLN A 296 17.26 -7.04 2.69
N ASP A 297 18.00 -6.08 2.13
CA ASP A 297 17.94 -4.68 2.57
C ASP A 297 16.54 -4.09 2.31
N TYR A 298 15.87 -4.56 1.25
CA TYR A 298 14.52 -4.19 0.88
C TYR A 298 13.62 -5.43 0.85
N PRO A 299 12.67 -5.57 1.79
CA PRO A 299 11.80 -6.74 1.81
C PRO A 299 10.88 -6.78 0.58
N LEU A 300 10.42 -7.98 0.22
CA LEU A 300 9.33 -8.14 -0.74
C LEU A 300 8.03 -7.58 -0.13
N VAL A 301 7.54 -6.49 -0.71
CA VAL A 301 6.33 -5.82 -0.23
C VAL A 301 5.08 -6.38 -0.91
N TRP A 302 4.15 -6.85 -0.10
CA TRP A 302 2.80 -7.20 -0.51
C TRP A 302 1.90 -5.97 -0.35
N LEU A 303 1.57 -5.35 -1.48
CA LEU A 303 0.62 -4.23 -1.54
C LEU A 303 -0.80 -4.77 -1.62
N VAL A 304 -1.60 -4.47 -0.60
CA VAL A 304 -3.01 -4.89 -0.49
C VAL A 304 -3.89 -3.66 -0.65
N ILE A 305 -4.73 -3.65 -1.68
CA ILE A 305 -5.63 -2.54 -2.01
C ILE A 305 -7.06 -2.99 -1.75
N ASP A 306 -7.69 -2.48 -0.68
CA ASP A 306 -9.12 -2.73 -0.45
C ASP A 306 -9.99 -1.82 -1.33
N GLU A 307 -11.17 -2.32 -1.69
CA GLU A 307 -12.08 -1.68 -2.63
C GLU A 307 -11.40 -1.20 -3.92
N ALA A 308 -10.48 -2.02 -4.44
CA ALA A 308 -9.63 -1.69 -5.60
C ALA A 308 -10.39 -1.28 -6.88
N HIS A 309 -11.68 -1.62 -6.97
CA HIS A 309 -12.57 -1.17 -8.03
C HIS A 309 -12.79 0.36 -8.04
N GLU A 310 -12.58 1.04 -6.92
CA GLU A 310 -12.58 2.51 -6.84
C GLU A 310 -11.41 3.12 -7.63
N PHE A 311 -10.30 2.39 -7.81
CA PHE A 311 -9.04 2.93 -8.37
C PHE A 311 -8.60 2.25 -9.66
N MET A 312 -9.43 1.38 -10.24
CA MET A 312 -9.12 0.68 -11.49
C MET A 312 -10.36 0.58 -12.38
N PRO A 313 -10.84 1.72 -12.94
CA PRO A 313 -12.00 1.71 -13.82
C PRO A 313 -11.69 1.01 -15.14
N LEU A 314 -12.66 0.24 -15.67
CA LEU A 314 -12.55 -0.40 -16.98
C LEU A 314 -12.42 0.62 -18.13
N THR A 315 -13.02 1.79 -17.95
CA THR A 315 -13.06 2.88 -18.93
C THR A 315 -13.05 4.22 -18.19
N GLY A 316 -12.29 5.19 -18.69
CA GLY A 316 -12.14 6.50 -18.06
C GLY A 316 -10.73 6.73 -17.52
N LYS A 317 -10.54 7.84 -16.80
CA LYS A 317 -9.30 8.16 -16.09
C LYS A 317 -9.48 7.88 -14.59
N THR A 318 -8.38 7.51 -13.96
CA THR A 318 -8.23 7.42 -12.50
C THR A 318 -7.42 8.58 -11.99
#